data_AF-A0A2N4SNV2-F1
#
_entry.id   AF-A0A2N4SNV2-F1
#
_cell.length_a   1.000
_cell.length_b   1.000
_cell.length_c   1.000
_cell.angle_alpha   90.00
_cell.angle_beta   90.00
_cell.angle_gamma   90.00
#
_symmetry.space_group_name_H-M   'P 1'
#
loop_
_entity.id
_entity.type
_entity.pdbx_description
1 polymer ?
#
loop_
_entity_poly.entity_id
_entity_poly.type
_entity_poly.pdbx_seq_one_letter_code
_entity_poly.pdbx_strand_id
1 'polypeptide(L)' 'MQRLRNDGYEVRSNHLLMHSVPYVNAKGAGALGSLVSVLTMAGDVTALPSSHVTMFTGDHPCNKDCGEIQ' A
#
# COMPACT_ATOMS: atom_id res chain seq x y z
N MET A 1 -4.33 15.52 -8.94
CA MET A 1 -4.85 14.87 -7.71
C MET A 1 -6.20 14.16 -7.89
N GLN A 2 -7.20 14.75 -8.58
CA GLN A 2 -8.56 14.17 -8.66
C GLN A 2 -8.60 12.73 -9.19
N ARG A 3 -7.83 12.43 -10.23
CA ARG A 3 -7.77 11.09 -10.83
C ARG A 3 -7.33 10.01 -9.83
N LEU A 4 -6.29 10.25 -9.04
CA LEU A 4 -5.82 9.29 -8.02
C LEU A 4 -6.93 8.96 -7.00
N ARG A 5 -7.68 9.98 -6.57
CA ARG A 5 -8.81 9.78 -5.64
C ARG A 5 -9.94 9.00 -6.29
N ASN A 6 -10.24 9.29 -7.56
CA ASN A 6 -11.24 8.54 -8.33
C ASN A 6 -10.83 7.08 -8.53
N ASP A 7 -9.52 6.81 -8.66
CA ASP A 7 -8.94 5.48 -8.78
C ASP A 7 -8.86 4.75 -7.43
N GLY A 8 -9.34 5.36 -6.33
CA GLY A 8 -9.43 4.75 -5.00
C GLY A 8 -8.20 4.95 -4.10
N TYR A 9 -7.26 5.80 -4.50
CA TYR A 9 -6.08 6.12 -3.68
C TYR A 9 -6.37 7.26 -2.71
N GLU A 10 -5.92 7.10 -1.48
CA GLU A 10 -5.78 8.20 -0.54
C GLU A 10 -4.40 8.86 -0.72
N VAL A 11 -4.35 10.20 -0.72
CA VAL A 11 -3.09 10.96 -0.74
C VAL A 11 -2.89 11.60 0.63
N ARG A 12 -1.81 11.24 1.33
CA ARG A 12 -1.42 11.81 2.64
C ARG A 12 0.07 12.10 2.70
N SER A 13 0.45 13.32 3.05
CA SER A 13 1.84 13.71 3.36
C SER A 13 2.88 13.10 2.40
N ASN A 14 2.69 13.29 1.09
CA ASN A 14 3.54 12.75 0.02
C ASN A 14 3.56 11.22 -0.11
N HIS A 15 2.48 10.55 0.28
CA HIS A 15 2.29 9.11 0.07
C HIS A 15 0.96 8.84 -0.62
N LEU A 16 0.97 7.81 -1.47
CA LEU A 16 -0.24 7.16 -1.98
C LEU A 16 -0.55 5.97 -1.09
N LEU A 17 -1.80 5.88 -0.65
CA LEU A 17 -2.30 4.77 0.13
C LEU A 17 -3.36 4.05 -0.69
N MET A 18 -3.17 2.76 -0.88
CA MET A 18 -4.17 1.83 -1.41
C MET A 18 -4.68 0.99 -0.26
N HIS A 19 -5.96 1.12 0.06
CA HIS A 19 -6.62 0.32 1.09
C HIS A 19 -7.19 -0.98 0.54
N SER A 20 -7.65 -1.83 1.44
CA SER A 20 -8.37 -3.07 1.11
C SER A 20 -7.55 -4.06 0.30
N VAL A 21 -6.24 -4.13 0.56
CA VAL A 21 -5.36 -5.11 -0.06
C VAL A 21 -5.49 -6.43 0.69
N PRO A 22 -5.96 -7.52 0.04
CA PRO A 22 -6.17 -8.80 0.72
C PRO A 22 -4.85 -9.47 1.05
N TYR A 23 -4.77 -10.03 2.26
CA TYR A 23 -3.66 -10.87 2.72
C TYR A 23 -4.15 -11.93 3.70
N VAL A 24 -3.29 -12.88 4.06
CA VAL A 24 -3.56 -13.85 5.12
C VAL A 24 -2.74 -13.46 6.34
N ASN A 25 -3.38 -13.31 7.50
CA ASN A 25 -2.69 -12.97 8.74
C ASN A 25 -2.10 -14.20 9.44
N ALA A 26 -1.32 -13.98 10.49
CA ALA A 26 -0.70 -15.05 11.30
C ALA A 26 -1.67 -16.10 11.89
N LYS A 27 -2.98 -15.87 11.87
CA LYS A 27 -4.00 -16.86 12.28
C LYS A 27 -4.48 -17.74 11.11
N GLY A 28 -3.91 -17.59 9.92
CA GLY A 28 -4.39 -18.23 8.71
C GLY A 28 -5.72 -17.64 8.19
N ALA A 29 -6.12 -16.46 8.67
CA ALA A 29 -7.39 -15.83 8.29
C ALA A 29 -7.17 -14.74 7.24
N GLY A 30 -8.12 -14.62 6.30
CA GLY A 30 -8.15 -13.51 5.35
C GLY A 30 -8.38 -12.18 6.06
N ALA A 31 -7.56 -11.18 5.74
CA ALA A 31 -7.60 -9.84 6.28
C ALA A 31 -7.33 -8.79 5.19
N LEU A 32 -7.57 -7.51 5.52
CA LEU A 32 -7.34 -6.38 4.62
C LEU A 32 -6.29 -5.44 5.21
N GLY A 33 -5.25 -5.16 4.44
CA GLY A 33 -4.18 -4.23 4.78
C GLY A 33 -4.19 -3.02 3.86
N SER A 34 -3.17 -2.18 4.00
CA SER A 34 -2.91 -1.09 3.06
C SER A 34 -1.49 -1.13 2.51
N LEU A 35 -1.37 -0.75 1.26
CA LEU A 35 -0.09 -0.51 0.60
C LEU A 35 0.18 0.99 0.55
N VAL A 36 1.41 1.38 0.89
CA VAL A 36 1.85 2.76 0.97
C VAL A 36 3.05 2.94 0.04
N SER A 37 2.94 3.86 -0.91
CA SER A 37 4.07 4.22 -1.79
C SER A 37 4.36 5.70 -1.72
N VAL A 38 5.59 6.08 -2.06
CA VAL A 38 6.00 7.49 -2.11
C VAL A 38 5.31 8.17 -3.29
N LEU A 39 4.70 9.33 -3.04
CA LEU A 39 4.19 10.24 -4.06
C LEU A 39 5.21 11.35 -4.32
N THR A 40 5.86 11.31 -5.48
CA THR A 40 6.70 12.43 -5.94
C THR A 40 5.86 13.42 -6.74
N MET A 41 6.01 14.70 -6.42
CA MET A 41 5.32 15.81 -7.09
C MET A 41 6.36 16.75 -7.73
N ALA A 42 6.08 17.24 -8.94
CA ALA A 42 6.79 18.32 -9.60
C ALA A 42 5.82 19.49 -9.78
N GLY A 43 5.74 20.36 -8.76
CA GLY A 43 4.64 21.32 -8.64
C GLY A 43 3.31 20.58 -8.45
N ASP A 44 2.32 20.88 -9.30
CA ASP A 44 0.97 20.29 -9.22
C ASP A 44 0.81 18.98 -10.01
N VAL A 45 1.88 18.49 -10.64
CA VAL A 45 1.87 17.29 -11.46
C VAL A 45 2.58 16.15 -10.72
N THR A 46 2.01 14.95 -10.79
CA THR A 46 2.67 13.73 -10.29
C THR A 46 3.89 13.43 -11.15
N ALA A 47 5.04 13.21 -10.51
CA ALA A 47 6.28 12.84 -11.19
C ALA A 47 6.61 11.36 -10.95
N LEU A 48 7.64 10.87 -11.64
CA LEU A 48 8.16 9.53 -11.40
C LEU A 48 8.55 9.39 -9.91
N PRO A 49 8.06 8.37 -9.20
CA PRO A 49 8.43 8.16 -7.81
C PRO A 49 9.94 7.91 -7.71
N SER A 50 10.55 8.39 -6.62
CA SER A 50 11.99 8.20 -6.36
C SER A 50 12.36 6.74 -6.09
N SER A 51 11.37 5.91 -5.77
CA SER A 51 11.51 4.48 -5.49
C SER A 51 10.27 3.73 -5.98
N HIS A 52 10.46 2.50 -6.47
CA HIS A 52 9.38 1.57 -6.80
C HIS A 52 8.97 0.68 -5.61
N VAL A 53 9.56 0.91 -4.43
CA VAL A 53 9.21 0.17 -3.21
C VAL A 53 7.86 0.64 -2.68
N THR A 54 7.06 -0.32 -2.23
CA THR A 54 5.81 -0.08 -1.53
C THR A 54 5.90 -0.76 -0.16
N MET A 55 5.44 -0.05 0.87
CA MET A 55 5.40 -0.52 2.25
C MET A 55 4.02 -1.09 2.53
N PHE A 56 3.95 -2.17 3.31
CA PHE A 56 2.70 -2.77 3.74
C PHE A 56 2.38 -2.37 5.19
N THR A 57 1.11 -2.12 5.48
CA THR A 57 0.60 -1.94 6.83
C THR A 57 -0.63 -2.82 7.05
N GLY A 58 -0.57 -3.64 8.09
CA GLY A 58 -1.56 -4.64 8.49
C GLY A 58 -1.02 -5.46 9.65
N ASP A 59 -1.74 -6.52 10.04
CA ASP A 59 -1.20 -7.53 10.95
C ASP A 59 -0.07 -8.30 10.28
N HIS A 60 0.69 -9.07 11.07
CA HIS A 60 1.77 -9.90 10.55
C HIS A 60 1.22 -10.89 9.50
N PRO A 61 1.68 -10.80 8.23
CA PRO A 61 1.17 -11.64 7.17
C PRO A 61 1.86 -13.02 7.21
N CYS A 62 1.15 -14.09 6.86
CA CYS A 62 1.71 -15.44 6.82
C CYS A 62 1.75 -15.99 5.39
N ASN A 63 2.70 -16.88 5.13
CA ASN A 63 2.78 -17.65 3.89
C ASN A 63 1.79 -18.83 3.90
N LYS A 64 1.77 -19.62 2.82
CA LYS A 64 0.84 -20.77 2.67
C LYS A 64 0.96 -21.82 3.78
N ASP A 65 2.11 -21.90 4.42
CA ASP A 65 2.42 -22.87 5.49
C ASP A 65 2.32 -22.22 6.88
N CYS A 66 1.71 -21.02 6.98
CA CYS A 66 1.66 -20.19 8.19
C CYS A 66 3.04 -19.78 8.76
N GLY A 67 4.10 -19.86 7.96
CA GLY A 67 5.40 -19.26 8.26
C GLY A 67 5.42 -17.76 7.94
N GLU A 68 6.30 -17.00 8.59
CA GLU A 68 6.51 -15.59 8.27
C GLU A 68 7.01 -15.41 6.83
N ILE A 69 6.61 -14.33 6.17
CA ILE A 69 7.18 -13.93 4.88
C ILE A 69 8.36 -13.00 5.17
N GLN A 70 9.58 -13.48 4.90
CA GLN A 70 10.82 -12.69 4.95
C GLN A 70 11.09 -12.00 3.62
#